data_AF-X1KKX6-F1
#
_entry.id   AF-X1KKX6-F1
#
_cell.length_a   1.000
_cell.length_b   1.000
_cell.length_c   1.000
_cell.angle_alpha   90.00
_cell.angle_beta   90.00
_cell.angle_gamma   90.00
#
_symmetry.space_group_name_H-M   'P 1'
#
loop_
_entity.id
_entity.type
_entity.pdbx_description
1 polymer ?
#
loop_
_entity_poly.entity_id
_entity_poly.type
_entity_poly.pdbx_seq_one_letter_code
_entity_poly.pdbx_strand_id
1 'polypeptide(L)'
;MDESRFEQLETLLRRRGIVTAAEIARELDVSQAGVSRLVAAAGERIVRIGKARASRYALAHPIARAGSRWPLYRIEARARPEKLGELQALHNDAFLFEPARPLPAFLEG
;
A
#
# COMPACT_ATOMS: atom_id res chain seq x y z
N MET A 1 -7.55 0.10 -24.05
CA MET A 1 -8.50 0.90 -23.25
C MET A 1 -8.23 0.76 -21.75
N ASP A 2 -7.82 -0.42 -21.26
CA ASP A 2 -7.48 -0.63 -19.84
C ASP A 2 -6.13 0.01 -19.43
N GLU A 3 -5.12 -0.04 -20.31
CA GLU A 3 -3.79 0.56 -20.06
C GLU A 3 -3.87 2.07 -19.75
N SER A 4 -4.61 2.83 -20.56
CA SER A 4 -4.79 4.27 -20.34
C SER A 4 -5.47 4.59 -19.00
N ARG A 5 -6.43 3.77 -18.56
CA ARG A 5 -7.08 3.95 -17.25
C ARG A 5 -6.14 3.60 -16.10
N PHE A 6 -5.29 2.60 -16.30
CA PHE A 6 -4.28 2.23 -15.33
C PHE A 6 -3.25 3.36 -15.13
N GLU A 7 -2.75 3.97 -16.20
CA GLU A 7 -1.86 5.14 -16.14
C GLU A 7 -2.52 6.34 -15.42
N GLN A 8 -3.81 6.57 -15.68
CA GLN A 8 -4.58 7.59 -14.97
C GLN A 8 -4.68 7.31 -13.47
N LEU A 9 -4.89 6.05 -13.08
CA LEU A 9 -4.92 5.64 -11.68
C LEU A 9 -3.56 5.80 -11.01
N GLU A 10 -2.46 5.40 -11.66
CA GLU A 10 -1.12 5.66 -11.14
C GLU A 10 -0.88 7.16 -10.94
N THR A 11 -1.21 7.98 -11.94
CA THR A 11 -1.04 9.44 -11.88
C THR A 11 -1.83 10.05 -10.73
N LEU A 12 -3.08 9.59 -10.53
CA LEU A 12 -3.90 9.99 -9.41
C LEU A 12 -3.25 9.66 -8.07
N LEU A 13 -2.80 8.41 -7.89
CA LEU A 13 -2.20 7.94 -6.65
C LEU A 13 -0.83 8.59 -6.37
N ARG A 14 -0.03 8.87 -7.41
CA ARG A 14 1.21 9.65 -7.27
C ARG A 14 0.91 11.05 -6.73
N ARG A 15 -0.13 11.71 -7.24
CA ARG A 15 -0.50 13.08 -6.85
C ARG A 15 -1.18 13.18 -5.49
N ARG A 16 -2.05 12.22 -5.15
CA ARG A 16 -2.93 12.29 -3.97
C ARG A 16 -2.46 11.43 -2.79
N GLY A 17 -1.54 10.49 -3.03
CA GLY A 17 -1.14 9.49 -2.04
C GLY A 17 -2.25 8.48 -1.79
N ILE A 18 -2.66 8.37 -0.53
CA ILE A 18 -3.62 7.36 -0.06
C ILE A 18 -5.05 7.87 -0.28
N VAL A 19 -5.84 7.17 -1.11
CA VAL A 19 -7.22 7.54 -1.45
C VAL A 19 -8.21 6.39 -1.25
N THR A 20 -9.50 6.69 -1.17
CA THR A 20 -10.58 5.70 -1.07
C THR A 20 -11.06 5.21 -2.44
N ALA A 21 -11.78 4.08 -2.48
CA ALA A 21 -12.44 3.62 -3.71
C ALA A 21 -13.40 4.66 -4.31
N ALA A 22 -14.11 5.40 -3.45
CA ALA A 22 -15.06 6.42 -3.87
C ALA A 22 -14.36 7.63 -4.52
N GLU A 23 -13.20 8.03 -3.99
CA GLU A 23 -12.38 9.08 -4.61
C GLU A 23 -11.84 8.66 -5.97
N ILE A 24 -11.38 7.42 -6.11
CA ILE A 24 -10.94 6.87 -7.41
C ILE A 24 -12.10 6.85 -8.41
N ALA A 25 -13.26 6.32 -7.99
CA ALA A 25 -14.46 6.24 -8.81
C ALA A 25 -14.88 7.63 -9.35
N ARG A 26 -14.91 8.62 -8.46
CA ARG A 26 -15.26 10.01 -8.79
C ARG A 26 -14.25 10.65 -9.73
N GLU A 27 -12.95 10.48 -9.48
CA GLU A 27 -11.92 11.18 -10.25
C GLU A 27 -11.69 10.58 -11.63
N LEU A 28 -11.85 9.26 -11.76
CA LEU A 28 -11.68 8.54 -13.03
C LEU A 28 -13.00 8.35 -13.80
N ASP A 29 -14.11 8.85 -13.27
CA ASP A 29 -15.47 8.66 -13.79
C ASP A 29 -15.80 7.18 -14.08
N VAL A 30 -15.62 6.33 -13.07
CA VAL A 30 -15.88 4.89 -13.15
C VAL A 30 -16.76 4.41 -12.00
N SER A 31 -17.51 3.34 -12.24
CA SER A 31 -18.26 2.67 -11.18
C SER A 31 -17.34 1.99 -10.17
N GLN A 32 -17.88 1.63 -9.00
CA GLN A 32 -17.15 0.85 -7.99
C GLN A 32 -16.61 -0.48 -8.55
N ALA A 33 -17.38 -1.15 -9.42
CA ALA A 33 -16.92 -2.35 -10.12
C ALA A 33 -15.80 -2.05 -11.13
N GLY A 34 -15.76 -0.84 -11.70
CA GLY A 34 -14.63 -0.35 -12.50
C GLY A 34 -13.37 -0.20 -11.66
N VAL A 35 -13.46 0.46 -10.49
CA VAL A 35 -12.33 0.57 -9.55
C VAL A 35 -11.80 -0.80 -9.14
N SER A 36 -12.70 -1.73 -8.78
CA SER A 36 -12.29 -3.08 -8.38
C SER A 36 -11.52 -3.81 -9.48
N ARG A 37 -11.92 -3.64 -10.75
CA ARG A 37 -11.21 -4.23 -11.89
C ARG A 37 -9.85 -3.57 -12.12
N LEU A 38 -9.78 -2.24 -12.10
CA LEU A 38 -8.51 -1.50 -12.26
C LEU A 38 -7.49 -1.89 -11.19
N VAL A 39 -7.92 -1.97 -9.92
CA VAL A 39 -7.04 -2.37 -8.82
C VAL A 39 -6.63 -3.84 -8.94
N ALA A 40 -7.54 -4.74 -9.33
CA ALA A 40 -7.18 -6.14 -9.53
C ALA A 40 -6.17 -6.33 -10.67
N ALA A 41 -6.33 -5.59 -11.76
CA ALA A 41 -5.41 -5.60 -12.91
C ALA A 41 -4.04 -4.97 -12.59
N ALA A 42 -3.99 -4.06 -11.61
CA ALA A 42 -2.76 -3.40 -11.19
C ALA A 42 -1.73 -4.34 -10.53
N GLY A 43 -2.20 -5.45 -9.93
CA GLY A 43 -1.38 -6.35 -9.15
C GLY A 43 -0.72 -5.64 -7.97
N GLU A 44 0.57 -5.90 -7.74
CA GLU A 44 1.33 -5.36 -6.60
C GLU A 44 1.64 -3.86 -6.72
N ARG A 45 1.39 -3.24 -7.88
CA ARG A 45 1.61 -1.80 -8.08
C ARG A 45 0.68 -0.96 -7.22
N ILE A 46 -0.54 -1.43 -6.97
CA ILE A 46 -1.51 -0.74 -6.12
C ILE A 46 -1.68 -1.50 -4.81
N VAL A 47 -1.34 -0.83 -3.72
CA VAL A 47 -1.43 -1.37 -2.37
C VAL A 47 -2.80 -1.08 -1.80
N ARG A 48 -3.50 -2.12 -1.35
CA ARG A 48 -4.75 -2.01 -0.59
C ARG A 48 -4.47 -1.95 0.89
N ILE A 49 -4.92 -0.89 1.55
CA ILE A 49 -4.77 -0.64 2.98
C ILE A 49 -6.11 -0.89 3.67
N GLY A 50 -6.13 -1.77 4.67
CA GLY A 50 -7.33 -2.09 5.45
C GLY A 50 -8.29 -3.07 4.76
N LYS A 51 -9.50 -3.21 5.30
CA LYS A 51 -10.49 -4.22 4.88
C LYS A 51 -11.85 -3.59 4.52
N ALA A 52 -12.60 -4.27 3.67
CA ALA A 52 -13.99 -3.95 3.30
C ALA A 52 -14.19 -2.48 2.88
N ARG A 53 -15.27 -1.83 3.34
CA ARG A 53 -15.65 -0.45 2.93
C ARG A 53 -14.67 0.64 3.35
N ALA A 54 -13.79 0.36 4.32
CA ALA A 54 -12.77 1.29 4.79
C ALA A 54 -11.44 1.13 4.04
N SER A 55 -11.42 0.35 2.96
CA SER A 55 -10.21 0.14 2.16
C SER A 55 -9.74 1.46 1.54
N ARG A 56 -8.45 1.72 1.68
CA ARG A 56 -7.74 2.78 0.97
C ARG A 56 -6.75 2.16 0.00
N TYR A 57 -6.34 2.93 -0.99
CA TYR A 57 -5.43 2.50 -2.04
C TYR A 57 -4.29 3.50 -2.16
N ALA A 58 -3.10 2.98 -2.39
CA ALA A 58 -1.89 3.75 -2.59
C ALA A 58 -1.04 3.12 -3.70
N LEU A 59 -0.10 3.87 -4.24
CA LEU A 59 0.85 3.36 -5.22
C LEU A 59 2.09 2.82 -4.50
N ALA A 60 2.48 1.58 -4.78
CA ALA A 60 3.73 1.01 -4.30
C ALA A 60 4.92 1.80 -4.84
N HIS A 61 5.96 1.97 -4.02
CA HIS A 61 7.17 2.68 -4.40
C HIS A 61 8.39 1.74 -4.38
N PRO A 62 8.80 1.20 -5.53
CA PRO A 62 10.03 0.40 -5.62
C PRO A 62 11.28 1.24 -5.36
N ILE A 63 12.07 0.84 -4.37
CA ILE A 63 13.36 1.42 -4.00
C ILE A 63 14.47 0.57 -4.62
N ALA A 64 14.91 0.98 -5.83
CA ALA A 64 15.98 0.31 -6.57
C ALA A 64 15.83 -1.23 -6.57
N ARG A 65 16.90 -1.96 -6.22
CA ARG A 65 16.90 -3.43 -6.15
C ARG A 65 16.25 -4.00 -4.88
N ALA A 66 15.91 -3.16 -3.90
CA ALA A 66 15.27 -3.60 -2.67
C ALA A 66 13.77 -3.89 -2.84
N GLY A 67 13.19 -3.60 -4.02
CA GLY A 67 11.76 -3.78 -4.28
C GLY A 67 10.95 -2.71 -3.56
N SER A 68 9.72 -3.02 -3.13
CA SER A 68 8.88 -2.11 -2.32
C SER A 68 8.42 -2.69 -0.99
N ARG A 69 8.85 -3.91 -0.62
CA ARG A 69 8.40 -4.63 0.58
C ARG A 69 9.54 -5.40 1.23
N TRP A 70 9.70 -5.24 2.54
CA TRP A 70 10.78 -5.88 3.32
C TRP A 70 10.33 -6.21 4.74
N PRO A 71 10.91 -7.25 5.34
CA PRO A 71 10.67 -7.54 6.74
C PRO A 71 11.29 -6.45 7.64
N LEU A 72 10.52 -5.99 8.63
CA LEU A 72 10.99 -5.06 9.66
C LEU A 72 11.42 -5.85 10.90
N TYR A 73 12.64 -5.63 11.36
CA TYR A 73 13.21 -6.25 12.55
C TYR A 73 13.55 -5.20 13.61
N ARG A 74 13.36 -5.57 14.88
CA ARG A 74 13.96 -4.90 16.03
C ARG A 74 15.22 -5.65 16.43
N ILE A 75 16.27 -4.91 16.76
CA ILE A 75 17.47 -5.47 17.37
C ILE A 75 17.36 -5.27 18.88
N GLU A 76 17.26 -6.36 19.62
CA GLU A 76 17.21 -6.33 21.09
C GLU A 76 18.60 -6.07 21.70
N ALA A 77 18.64 -5.77 23.01
CA ALA A 77 19.87 -5.47 23.76
C ALA A 77 20.98 -6.53 23.64
N ARG A 78 20.60 -7.80 23.40
CA ARG A 78 21.55 -8.91 23.19
C ARG A 78 21.90 -9.16 21.72
N ALA A 79 21.71 -8.17 20.85
CA ALA A 79 21.87 -8.26 19.39
C ALA A 79 21.03 -9.38 18.74
N ARG A 80 19.87 -9.70 19.34
CA ARG A 80 18.93 -10.69 18.80
C ARG A 80 17.94 -9.97 17.88
N PRO A 81 17.79 -10.42 16.61
CA PRO A 81 16.79 -9.87 15.72
C PRO A 81 15.41 -10.47 16.04
N GLU A 82 14.43 -9.60 16.20
CA GLU A 82 13.04 -9.96 16.40
C GLU A 82 12.20 -9.39 15.26
N LYS A 83 11.46 -10.25 14.56
CA LYS A 83 10.63 -9.81 13.43
C LYS A 83 9.38 -9.09 13.95
N LEU A 84 9.23 -7.82 13.58
CA LEU A 84 8.05 -7.02 13.93
C LEU A 84 6.92 -7.16 12.90
N GLY A 85 7.25 -7.36 11.63
CA GLY A 85 6.27 -7.41 10.55
C GLY A 85 6.88 -7.18 9.17
N GLU A 86 6.06 -6.74 8.23
CA GLU A 86 6.46 -6.30 6.90
C GLU A 86 6.26 -4.79 6.77
N LEU A 87 7.20 -4.12 6.13
CA LEU A 87 7.13 -2.72 5.78
C LEU A 87 7.04 -2.60 4.27
N GLN A 88 6.07 -1.84 3.77
CA GLN A 88 5.88 -1.59 2.35
C GLN A 88 6.01 -0.09 2.07
N ALA A 89 6.93 0.27 1.17
CA ALA A 89 7.10 1.64 0.69
C ALA A 89 5.98 2.03 -0.26
N LEU A 90 5.45 3.22 -0.04
CA LEU A 90 4.42 3.85 -0.85
C LEU A 90 4.97 5.17 -1.40
N HIS A 91 4.40 5.62 -2.52
CA HIS A 91 4.66 6.99 -2.96
C HIS A 91 4.12 8.00 -1.94
N ASN A 92 4.65 9.23 -1.97
CA ASN A 92 4.34 10.32 -1.04
C ASN A 92 4.88 10.10 0.38
N ASP A 93 6.15 9.69 0.47
CA ASP A 93 6.92 9.55 1.72
C ASP A 93 6.19 8.73 2.81
N ALA A 94 5.42 7.73 2.38
CA ALA A 94 4.57 6.93 3.23
C ALA A 94 5.03 5.47 3.27
N PHE A 95 4.77 4.83 4.40
CA PHE A 95 5.00 3.40 4.59
C PHE A 95 3.76 2.73 5.18
N LEU A 96 3.41 1.56 4.65
CA LEU A 96 2.45 0.66 5.28
C LEU A 96 3.21 -0.35 6.13
N PHE A 97 2.89 -0.41 7.42
CA PHE A 97 3.39 -1.45 8.31
C PHE A 97 2.31 -2.51 8.54
N GLU A 98 2.62 -3.75 8.19
CA GLU A 98 1.81 -4.93 8.45
C GLU A 98 2.44 -5.73 9.59
N PRO A 99 1.91 -5.65 10.82
CA PRO A 99 2.55 -6.27 11.96
C PRO A 99 2.38 -7.80 11.94
N ALA A 100 3.42 -8.51 12.38
CA ALA A 100 3.39 -9.97 12.53
C ALA A 100 2.56 -10.44 13.74
N ARG A 101 2.25 -9.52 14.67
CA ARG A 101 1.46 -9.73 15.89
C ARG A 101 0.42 -8.61 16.06
N PRO A 102 -0.64 -8.80 16.86
CA PRO A 102 -1.61 -7.74 17.15
C PRO A 102 -0.95 -6.45 17.65
N LEU A 103 -1.54 -5.31 17.30
CA LEU A 103 -1.08 -4.03 17.80
C LEU A 103 -1.42 -3.87 19.30
N PRO A 104 -0.57 -3.17 20.05
CA PRO A 104 0.62 -2.46 19.59
C PRO A 104 1.85 -3.38 19.49
N ALA A 105 2.35 -3.58 18.27
CA ALA A 105 3.43 -4.53 17.97
C ALA A 105 4.81 -4.08 18.48
N PHE A 106 4.89 -2.85 19.02
CA PHE A 106 6.12 -2.20 19.45
C PHE A 106 6.27 -2.08 20.99
N LEU A 107 5.25 -2.46 21.78
CA LEU A 107 5.22 -2.13 23.22
C LEU A 107 5.92 -3.11 24.16
N GLU A 108 6.41 -4.25 23.69
CA GLU A 108 7.15 -5.16 24.56
C GLU A 108 8.62 -5.15 24.19
N GLY A 109 9.50 -4.86 25.12
CA GLY A 109 10.96 -4.81 24.97
C GLY A 109 11.59 -4.55 26.31
#